data_AF-A0A7X6L873-F1
#
_entry.id   AF-A0A7X6L873-F1
#
_cell.length_a   1.000
_cell.length_b   1.000
_cell.length_c   1.000
_cell.angle_alpha   90.00
_cell.angle_beta   90.00
_cell.angle_gamma   90.00
#
_symmetry.space_group_name_H-M   'P 1'
#
loop_
_entity.id
_entity.type
_entity.pdbx_description
1 polymer ?
#
loop_
_entity_poly.entity_id
_entity_poly.type
_entity_poly.pdbx_seq_one_letter_code
_entity_poly.pdbx_strand_id
1 'polypeptide(L)'
;MKRGLVIEQHVVVYCDTCGDHYTEGENEAICFDSITQAIAYLTVHSAGGVGWVYDGDRVVCDGCQATNRCVEHGHTFPESWRTTVWPLGNSTRSRTCDVCGVPEIEAQP
;
A
#
# COMPACT_ATOMS: atom_id res chain seq x y z
N MET A 1 26.55 -1.12 -21.75
CA MET A 1 26.22 -2.51 -21.40
C MET A 1 26.82 -2.82 -20.04
N LYS A 2 25.99 -3.18 -19.07
CA LYS A 2 26.45 -3.70 -17.78
C LYS A 2 26.73 -5.21 -17.96
N ARG A 3 27.75 -5.75 -17.28
CA ARG A 3 28.18 -7.16 -17.40
C ARG A 3 28.62 -7.66 -16.02
N GLY A 4 28.19 -8.87 -15.64
CA GLY A 4 28.51 -9.48 -14.35
C GLY A 4 27.55 -9.10 -13.22
N LEU A 5 27.93 -9.39 -11.97
CA LEU A 5 27.19 -8.99 -10.78
C LEU A 5 27.46 -7.50 -10.50
N VAL A 6 26.40 -6.68 -10.53
CA VAL A 6 26.47 -5.24 -10.30
C VAL A 6 25.50 -4.84 -9.20
N ILE A 7 25.88 -3.83 -8.43
CA ILE A 7 24.99 -3.18 -7.46
C ILE A 7 24.48 -1.90 -8.10
N GLU A 8 23.18 -1.71 -8.03
CA GLU A 8 22.50 -0.52 -8.52
C GLU A 8 21.67 0.10 -7.41
N GLN A 9 21.61 1.43 -7.41
CA GLN A 9 20.79 2.18 -6.48
C GLN A 9 19.48 2.53 -7.18
N HIS A 10 18.37 2.21 -6.52
CA HIS A 10 17.02 2.48 -7.00
C HIS A 10 16.21 3.17 -5.90
N VAL A 11 15.14 3.82 -6.32
CA VAL A 11 14.10 4.34 -5.44
C VAL A 11 13.00 3.28 -5.33
N VAL A 12 12.59 3.00 -4.11
CA VAL A 12 11.45 2.14 -3.78
C VAL A 12 10.44 2.95 -3.00
N VAL A 13 9.16 2.64 -3.17
CA VAL A 13 8.06 3.38 -2.54
C VAL A 13 7.58 2.61 -1.32
N TYR A 14 7.50 3.29 -0.18
CA TYR A 14 6.93 2.75 1.05
C TYR A 14 5.73 3.57 1.49
N CYS A 15 4.76 2.93 2.12
CA CYS A 15 3.65 3.60 2.77
C CYS A 15 4.14 4.24 4.08
N ASP A 16 3.95 5.54 4.24
CA ASP A 16 4.34 6.28 5.45
C ASP A 16 3.55 5.86 6.71
N THR A 17 2.46 5.10 6.55
CA THR A 17 1.60 4.67 7.67
C THR A 17 1.92 3.25 8.14
N CYS A 18 1.95 2.26 7.25
CA CYS A 18 2.20 0.86 7.61
C CYS A 18 3.62 0.37 7.31
N GLY A 19 4.39 1.09 6.50
CA GLY A 19 5.72 0.66 6.06
C GLY A 19 5.71 -0.45 5.02
N ASP A 20 4.55 -0.81 4.44
CA ASP A 20 4.51 -1.69 3.27
C ASP A 20 5.27 -1.05 2.11
N HIS A 21 5.81 -1.86 1.20
CA HIS A 21 6.37 -1.39 -0.07
C HIS A 21 5.39 -1.58 -1.22
N TYR A 22 5.47 -0.68 -2.20
CA TYR A 22 4.68 -0.79 -3.41
C TYR A 22 5.17 -1.95 -4.29
N THR A 23 4.25 -2.83 -4.66
CA THR A 23 4.48 -3.98 -5.55
C THR A 23 3.29 -4.14 -6.51
N GLU A 24 3.53 -4.63 -7.73
CA GLU A 24 2.49 -5.01 -8.69
C GLU A 24 2.44 -6.55 -8.92
N GLY A 25 3.00 -7.34 -7.99
CA GLY A 25 3.13 -8.79 -8.20
C GLY A 25 3.60 -9.58 -6.98
N GLU A 26 4.61 -10.43 -7.17
CA GLU A 26 5.07 -11.46 -6.22
C GLU A 26 5.84 -10.90 -4.99
N ASN A 27 5.32 -9.85 -4.35
CA ASN A 27 5.92 -9.18 -3.18
C ASN A 27 7.28 -8.52 -3.41
N GLU A 28 7.77 -8.39 -4.65
CA GLU A 28 9.00 -7.64 -4.92
C GLU A 28 8.70 -6.14 -5.09
N ALA A 29 9.52 -5.30 -4.44
CA ALA A 29 9.39 -3.85 -4.55
C ALA A 29 9.73 -3.38 -5.95
N ILE A 30 8.88 -2.53 -6.54
CA ILE A 30 9.18 -1.91 -7.82
C ILE A 30 10.33 -0.92 -7.63
N CYS A 31 11.35 -1.05 -8.47
CA CYS A 31 12.53 -0.19 -8.50
C CYS A 31 12.35 0.91 -9.53
N PHE A 32 12.40 2.16 -9.07
CA PHE A 32 12.38 3.37 -9.89
C PHE A 32 13.79 3.95 -10.01
N ASP A 33 14.08 4.61 -11.13
CA ASP A 33 15.34 5.29 -11.38
C ASP A 33 15.47 6.60 -10.58
N SER A 34 14.34 7.22 -10.22
CA SER A 34 14.32 8.48 -9.47
C SER A 34 13.02 8.70 -8.69
N ILE A 35 13.07 9.58 -7.69
CA ILE A 35 11.89 10.00 -6.92
C ILE A 35 10.84 10.63 -7.84
N THR A 36 11.26 11.46 -8.79
CA THR A 36 10.35 12.09 -9.76
C THR A 36 9.61 11.07 -10.61
N GLN A 37 10.29 9.99 -11.03
CA GLN A 37 9.67 8.91 -11.78
C GLN A 37 8.65 8.15 -10.91
N ALA A 38 9.00 7.85 -9.65
CA ALA A 38 8.08 7.20 -8.72
C ALA A 38 6.82 8.04 -8.47
N ILE A 39 6.96 9.35 -8.25
CA ILE A 39 5.83 10.29 -8.06
C ILE A 39 4.96 10.35 -9.31
N ALA A 40 5.58 10.52 -10.49
CA ALA A 40 4.85 10.59 -11.75
C ALA A 40 4.06 9.30 -12.01
N TYR A 41 4.69 8.16 -11.72
CA TYR A 41 4.07 6.86 -11.81
C TYR A 41 2.87 6.75 -10.87
N LEU A 42 3.03 7.03 -9.57
CA LEU A 42 1.93 6.99 -8.59
C LEU A 42 0.78 7.91 -9.01
N THR A 43 1.07 9.13 -9.44
CA THR A 43 0.07 10.12 -9.86
C THR A 43 -0.79 9.61 -11.02
N VAL A 44 -0.18 8.92 -11.99
CA VAL A 44 -0.90 8.33 -13.14
C VAL A 44 -1.72 7.12 -12.70
N HIS A 45 -1.18 6.26 -11.85
CA HIS A 45 -1.85 5.03 -11.42
C HIS A 45 -2.95 5.29 -10.38
N SER A 46 -2.84 6.37 -9.60
CA SER A 46 -3.87 6.82 -8.65
C SER A 46 -5.02 7.60 -9.32
N ALA A 47 -4.90 7.96 -10.60
CA ALA A 47 -5.88 8.82 -11.29
C ALA A 47 -7.30 8.21 -11.37
N GLY A 48 -7.44 6.90 -11.12
CA GLY A 48 -8.73 6.21 -11.01
C GLY A 48 -9.38 6.27 -9.62
N GLY A 49 -8.77 6.93 -8.63
CA GLY A 49 -9.26 7.00 -7.25
C GLY A 49 -9.13 5.69 -6.46
N VAL A 50 -8.36 4.73 -6.99
CA VAL A 50 -8.06 3.43 -6.37
C VAL A 50 -6.55 3.24 -6.46
N GLY A 51 -5.91 2.90 -5.33
CA GLY A 51 -4.47 2.64 -5.26
C GLY A 51 -3.71 3.57 -4.32
N TRP A 52 -2.39 3.46 -4.36
CA TRP A 52 -1.47 4.25 -3.55
C TRP A 52 -1.48 5.71 -4.00
N VAL A 53 -1.50 6.63 -3.04
CA VAL A 53 -1.58 8.07 -3.30
C VAL A 53 -0.37 8.77 -2.72
N TYR A 54 0.19 9.70 -3.49
CA TYR A 54 1.15 10.69 -3.02
C TYR A 54 0.46 12.05 -2.91
N ASP A 55 0.44 12.66 -1.73
CA ASP A 55 -0.27 13.94 -1.47
C ASP A 55 0.61 15.19 -1.63
N GLY A 56 1.89 15.01 -1.99
CA GLY A 56 2.90 16.06 -2.06
C GLY A 56 3.89 16.05 -0.90
N ASP A 57 3.61 15.29 0.16
CA ASP A 57 4.52 15.02 1.28
C ASP A 57 4.68 13.52 1.51
N ARG A 58 3.56 12.80 1.59
CA ARG A 58 3.49 11.39 2.03
C ARG A 58 2.91 10.49 0.97
N VAL A 59 3.32 9.23 1.00
CA VAL A 59 2.73 8.14 0.25
C VAL A 59 1.90 7.26 1.19
N VAL A 60 0.65 7.00 0.83
CA VAL A 60 -0.26 6.14 1.61
C VAL A 60 -0.83 5.04 0.72
N CYS A 61 -0.73 3.78 1.16
CA CYS A 61 -1.34 2.65 0.47
C CYS A 61 -2.88 2.73 0.49
N ASP A 62 -3.52 2.01 -0.41
CA ASP A 62 -4.98 1.93 -0.50
C ASP A 62 -5.60 1.33 0.78
N GLY A 63 -4.95 0.34 1.40
CA GLY A 63 -5.36 -0.19 2.70
C GLY A 63 -5.42 0.88 3.79
N CYS A 64 -4.33 1.63 4.00
CA CYS A 64 -4.29 2.71 5.00
C CYS A 64 -5.24 3.87 4.65
N GLN A 65 -5.41 4.22 3.38
CA GLN A 65 -6.41 5.20 2.97
C GLN A 65 -7.84 4.76 3.32
N ALA A 66 -8.18 3.49 3.06
CA ALA A 66 -9.50 2.95 3.37
C ALA A 66 -9.75 2.90 4.89
N THR A 67 -8.74 2.53 5.67
CA THR A 67 -8.79 2.57 7.14
C THR A 67 -8.98 4.00 7.66
N ASN A 68 -8.19 4.96 7.19
CA ASN A 68 -8.32 6.37 7.59
C ASN A 68 -9.72 6.91 7.26
N ARG A 69 -10.25 6.59 6.08
CA ARG A 69 -11.61 6.96 5.71
C ARG A 69 -12.66 6.38 6.68
N CYS A 70 -12.51 5.13 7.10
CA CYS A 70 -13.42 4.53 8.09
C CYS A 70 -13.35 5.26 9.44
N VAL A 71 -12.14 5.61 9.89
CA VAL A 71 -11.93 6.37 11.13
C VAL A 71 -12.56 7.77 11.05
N GLU A 72 -12.36 8.48 9.94
CA GLU A 72 -12.95 9.81 9.71
C GLU A 72 -14.49 9.79 9.70
N HIS A 73 -15.09 8.68 9.25
CA HIS A 73 -16.54 8.48 9.26
C HIS A 73 -17.07 7.92 10.59
N GLY A 74 -16.21 7.77 11.60
CA GLY A 74 -16.58 7.29 12.93
C GLY A 74 -16.89 5.79 13.01
N HIS A 75 -16.45 5.00 12.03
CA HIS A 75 -16.59 3.55 12.08
C HIS A 75 -15.64 2.95 13.10
N THR A 76 -15.95 1.75 13.60
CA THR A 76 -15.14 1.11 14.64
C THR A 76 -14.47 -0.18 14.14
N PHE A 77 -13.28 -0.42 14.67
CA PHE A 77 -12.52 -1.65 14.44
C PHE A 77 -12.54 -2.45 15.75
N PRO A 78 -13.50 -3.38 15.92
CA PRO A 78 -13.64 -4.14 17.15
C PRO A 78 -12.39 -4.99 17.42
N GLU A 79 -12.09 -5.27 18.69
CA GLU A 79 -10.94 -6.10 19.11
C GLU A 79 -11.00 -7.56 18.62
N SER A 80 -12.07 -7.95 17.92
CA SER A 80 -12.17 -9.25 17.26
C SER A 80 -11.27 -9.30 16.02
N TRP A 81 -10.22 -10.11 16.10
CA TRP A 81 -9.36 -10.42 14.96
C TRP A 81 -10.10 -11.34 13.98
N ARG A 82 -10.14 -10.98 12.70
CA ARG A 82 -10.67 -11.82 11.63
C ARG A 82 -9.57 -12.08 10.61
N THR A 83 -9.52 -13.31 10.10
CA THR A 83 -8.73 -13.57 8.91
C THR A 83 -9.48 -12.93 7.74
N THR A 84 -8.93 -11.84 7.22
CA THR A 84 -9.42 -11.21 6.00
C THR A 84 -8.62 -11.75 4.83
N VAL A 85 -9.33 -12.31 3.85
CA VAL A 85 -8.76 -12.68 2.55
C VAL A 85 -8.92 -11.45 1.67
N TRP A 86 -7.81 -10.81 1.33
CA TRP A 86 -7.83 -9.74 0.32
C TRP A 86 -8.26 -10.31 -1.04
N PRO A 87 -8.90 -9.52 -1.92
CA PRO A 87 -9.31 -9.98 -3.25
C PRO A 87 -8.18 -10.62 -4.08
N LEU A 88 -6.93 -10.32 -3.74
CA LEU A 88 -5.72 -10.85 -4.38
C LEU A 88 -5.13 -12.11 -3.72
N GLY A 89 -5.80 -12.69 -2.71
CA GLY A 89 -5.44 -13.98 -2.12
C GLY A 89 -4.48 -13.92 -0.91
N ASN A 90 -3.96 -12.75 -0.56
CA ASN A 90 -3.14 -12.58 0.65
C ASN A 90 -4.03 -12.55 1.90
N SER A 91 -3.67 -13.34 2.92
CA SER A 91 -4.41 -13.43 4.18
C SER A 91 -3.69 -12.70 5.31
N THR A 92 -4.31 -11.65 5.82
CA THR A 92 -3.85 -10.94 7.02
C THR A 92 -4.80 -11.22 8.18
N ARG A 93 -4.28 -11.40 9.40
CA ARG A 93 -5.10 -11.25 10.61
C ARG A 93 -5.16 -9.76 10.95
N SER A 94 -6.30 -9.13 10.65
CA SER A 94 -6.53 -7.73 11.00
C SER A 94 -7.87 -7.59 11.71
N ARG A 95 -8.06 -6.48 12.42
CA ARG A 95 -9.42 -6.04 12.78
C ARG A 95 -10.12 -5.59 11.51
N THR A 96 -11.43 -5.73 11.46
CA THR A 96 -12.21 -5.33 10.28
C THR A 96 -13.22 -4.26 10.69
N CYS A 97 -13.33 -3.20 9.90
CA CYS A 97 -14.35 -2.18 10.07
C CYS A 97 -15.74 -2.83 10.14
N ASP A 98 -16.48 -2.53 11.20
CA ASP A 98 -17.82 -3.08 11.47
C ASP A 98 -18.89 -2.65 10.46
N VAL A 99 -18.70 -1.47 9.83
CA VAL A 99 -19.59 -0.94 8.81
C VAL A 99 -19.18 -1.39 7.40
N CYS A 100 -17.91 -1.21 7.03
CA CYS A 100 -17.45 -1.37 5.65
C CYS A 100 -16.87 -2.75 5.33
N GLY A 101 -16.50 -3.54 6.34
CA GLY A 101 -15.80 -4.81 6.11
C GLY A 101 -14.33 -4.65 5.67
N VAL A 102 -13.79 -3.43 5.73
CA VAL A 102 -12.40 -3.11 5.35
C VAL A 102 -11.43 -3.58 6.45
N PRO A 103 -10.35 -4.32 6.12
CA PRO A 103 -9.32 -4.67 7.09
C PRO A 103 -8.54 -3.42 7.55
N GLU A 104 -8.23 -3.36 8.83
CA GLU A 104 -7.52 -2.23 9.44
C GLU A 104 -6.10 -2.06 8.90
N ILE A 105 -5.47 -3.19 8.56
CA ILE A 105 -4.14 -3.24 7.97
C ILE A 105 -4.19 -4.13 6.73
N GLU A 106 -3.54 -3.65 5.69
CA GLU A 106 -2.95 -4.54 4.71
C GLU A 106 -1.70 -5.11 5.38
N ALA A 107 -1.56 -6.43 5.47
CA ALA A 107 -0.25 -7.00 5.75
C ALA A 107 0.08 -8.00 4.66
N GLN A 108 1.25 -7.82 4.07
CA GLN A 108 1.83 -8.80 3.18
C GLN A 108 2.27 -10.03 4.00
N PRO A 109 2.12 -11.25 3.44
CA PRO A 109 2.58 -12.48 4.08
C PRO A 109 4.10 -12.52 4.28
#